data_AF-A0AAU5JN04-F1
#
_entry.id   AF-A0AAU5JN04-F1
#
_cell.length_a   1.000
_cell.length_b   1.000
_cell.length_c   1.000
_cell.angle_alpha   90.00
_cell.angle_beta   90.00
_cell.angle_gamma   90.00
#
_symmetry.space_group_name_H-M   'P 1'
#
loop_
_entity.id
_entity.type
_entity.pdbx_description
1 polymer ?
#
loop_
_entity_poly.entity_id
_entity_poly.type
_entity_poly.pdbx_seq_one_letter_code
_entity_poly.pdbx_strand_id
1 'polypeptide(L)'
;MIRHTARTLCAASLVIAPLALSATPAHAVTTCTVNGFPVTGTVVSGTAGSDVIRCASVAGGDQVNGLGGSDTIIVTGSVAGLVTGGPGADYLSTPGTISGTVSGGDAADYLTAGTVAPSGAVTGGLGNDFLRVSANAGVVDGSLGFDFCRVGVGNAPINCEG
;
A
#
# COMPACT_ATOMS: atom_id res chain seq x y z
N MET A 1 3.44 -85.90 19.53
CA MET A 1 3.26 -84.52 20.04
C MET A 1 3.27 -83.57 18.86
N ILE A 2 2.11 -83.06 18.46
CA ILE A 2 1.94 -82.15 17.31
C ILE A 2 1.97 -80.72 17.87
N ARG A 3 2.86 -79.85 17.35
CA ARG A 3 2.90 -78.43 17.72
C ARG A 3 2.36 -77.60 16.55
N HIS A 4 1.27 -76.88 16.79
CA HIS A 4 0.69 -75.91 15.86
C HIS A 4 1.51 -74.63 15.87
N THR A 5 2.01 -74.22 14.71
CA THR A 5 2.59 -72.89 14.48
C THR A 5 1.48 -71.91 14.09
N ALA A 6 1.09 -71.05 15.03
CA ALA A 6 0.17 -69.95 14.75
C ALA A 6 0.91 -68.85 13.98
N ARG A 7 0.33 -68.40 12.86
CA ARG A 7 0.76 -67.24 12.08
C ARG A 7 -0.30 -66.14 12.18
N THR A 8 0.18 -64.91 11.96
CA THR A 8 -0.55 -63.70 11.50
C THR A 8 -1.48 -62.98 12.50
N LEU A 9 -1.65 -61.64 12.51
CA LEU A 9 -1.29 -60.51 11.63
C LEU A 9 -1.00 -59.26 12.50
N CYS A 10 0.03 -58.46 12.19
CA CYS A 10 0.11 -57.06 12.66
C CYS A 10 -0.66 -56.16 11.69
N ALA A 11 -1.81 -55.65 12.10
CA ALA A 11 -2.55 -54.64 11.36
C ALA A 11 -1.87 -53.27 11.56
N ALA A 12 -1.16 -52.78 10.54
CA ALA A 12 -0.68 -51.40 10.51
C ALA A 12 -1.88 -50.49 10.16
N SER A 13 -2.40 -49.78 11.15
CA SER A 13 -3.43 -48.75 10.95
C SER A 13 -2.80 -47.51 10.33
N LEU A 14 -3.11 -47.24 9.06
CA LEU A 14 -2.75 -46.02 8.36
C LEU A 14 -3.76 -44.92 8.77
N VAL A 15 -3.37 -44.04 9.69
CA VAL A 15 -4.16 -42.87 10.04
C VAL A 15 -3.95 -41.82 8.95
N ILE A 16 -4.93 -41.67 8.06
CA ILE A 16 -4.96 -40.60 7.07
C ILE A 16 -5.43 -39.33 7.81
N ALA A 17 -4.50 -38.45 8.16
CA ALA A 17 -4.82 -37.14 8.69
C ALA A 17 -5.35 -36.26 7.54
N PRO A 18 -6.52 -35.63 7.65
CA PRO A 18 -6.99 -34.69 6.64
C PRO A 18 -6.08 -33.45 6.64
N LEU A 19 -5.37 -33.22 5.54
CA LEU A 19 -4.73 -31.94 5.26
C LEU A 19 -5.85 -30.91 5.02
N ALA A 20 -6.11 -30.07 6.01
CA ALA A 20 -6.90 -28.87 5.83
C ALA A 20 -6.06 -27.86 5.02
N LEU A 21 -6.31 -27.77 3.71
CA LEU A 21 -5.81 -26.67 2.89
C LEU A 21 -6.58 -25.41 3.28
N SER A 22 -6.00 -24.56 4.14
CA SER A 22 -6.46 -23.18 4.26
C SER A 22 -6.07 -22.45 2.98
N ALA A 23 -7.01 -22.35 2.03
CA ALA A 23 -6.87 -21.44 0.90
C ALA A 23 -6.78 -20.02 1.46
N THR A 24 -5.57 -19.44 1.47
CA THR A 24 -5.44 -18.00 1.67
C THR A 24 -6.18 -17.32 0.52
N PRO A 25 -6.97 -16.26 0.78
CA PRO A 25 -7.58 -15.50 -0.29
C PRO A 25 -6.48 -15.08 -1.28
N ALA A 26 -6.75 -15.23 -2.58
CA ALA A 26 -5.89 -14.65 -3.59
C ALA A 26 -6.01 -13.12 -3.49
N HIS A 27 -5.15 -12.50 -2.69
CA HIS A 27 -5.03 -11.05 -2.66
C HIS A 27 -4.47 -10.60 -4.01
N ALA A 28 -5.15 -9.65 -4.66
CA ALA A 28 -4.66 -9.08 -5.91
C ALA A 28 -3.32 -8.41 -5.64
N VAL A 29 -2.24 -8.92 -6.24
CA VAL A 29 -0.90 -8.39 -6.02
C VAL A 29 -0.72 -7.11 -6.84
N THR A 30 -0.15 -6.08 -6.23
CA THR A 30 0.15 -4.82 -6.87
C THR A 30 1.18 -5.01 -7.99
N THR A 31 0.88 -4.43 -9.15
CA THR A 31 1.78 -4.38 -10.31
C THR A 31 1.94 -2.94 -10.76
N CYS A 32 3.19 -2.53 -10.89
CA CYS A 32 3.59 -1.19 -11.27
C CYS A 32 4.69 -1.25 -12.32
N THR A 33 5.08 -0.10 -12.86
CA THR A 33 6.38 0.10 -13.49
C THR A 33 7.23 0.98 -12.59
N VAL A 34 8.50 0.60 -12.36
CA VAL A 34 9.52 1.44 -11.73
C VAL A 34 10.55 1.76 -12.80
N ASN A 35 10.68 3.04 -13.15
CA ASN A 35 11.55 3.51 -14.24
C ASN A 35 11.31 2.79 -15.58
N GLY A 36 10.04 2.46 -15.86
CA GLY A 36 9.63 1.76 -17.08
C GLY A 36 9.74 0.23 -17.03
N PHE A 37 10.31 -0.35 -15.96
CA PHE A 37 10.40 -1.80 -15.80
C PHE A 37 9.23 -2.32 -14.95
N PRO A 38 8.53 -3.40 -15.38
CA PRO A 38 7.43 -3.96 -14.61
C PRO A 38 7.94 -4.59 -13.31
N VAL A 39 7.28 -4.26 -12.20
CA VAL A 39 7.52 -4.81 -10.86
C VAL A 39 6.18 -5.27 -10.30
N THR A 40 6.12 -6.52 -9.84
CA THR A 40 4.94 -7.12 -9.23
C THR A 40 5.31 -7.70 -7.88
N GLY A 41 4.56 -7.34 -6.85
CA GLY A 41 4.80 -7.81 -5.49
C GLY A 41 3.89 -7.13 -4.49
N THR A 42 3.88 -7.64 -3.26
CA THR A 42 3.22 -6.98 -2.13
C THR A 42 3.98 -5.74 -1.65
N VAL A 43 5.24 -5.61 -2.07
CA VAL A 43 6.06 -4.41 -1.88
C VAL A 43 6.69 -4.07 -3.23
N VAL A 44 6.39 -2.87 -3.73
CA VAL A 44 7.02 -2.25 -4.89
C VAL A 44 7.85 -1.09 -4.38
N SER A 45 9.15 -1.10 -4.64
CA SER A 45 10.04 -0.03 -4.20
C SER A 45 10.80 0.58 -5.37
N GLY A 46 11.04 1.89 -5.27
CA GLY A 46 12.07 2.58 -6.03
C GLY A 46 13.47 2.23 -5.52
N THR A 47 14.35 3.21 -5.59
CA THR A 47 15.78 3.16 -5.31
C THR A 47 16.13 4.29 -4.34
N ALA A 48 17.42 4.56 -4.12
CA ALA A 48 17.83 5.68 -3.27
C ALA A 48 17.93 7.02 -4.03
N GLY A 49 17.60 7.05 -5.33
CA GLY A 49 17.55 8.26 -6.14
C GLY A 49 16.20 8.41 -6.83
N SER A 50 15.99 9.51 -7.54
CA SER A 50 14.71 9.81 -8.20
C SER A 50 14.18 8.69 -9.10
N ASP A 51 12.96 8.24 -8.80
CA ASP A 51 12.24 7.20 -9.51
C ASP A 51 10.94 7.72 -10.13
N VAL A 52 10.52 7.07 -11.22
CA VAL A 52 9.17 7.21 -11.78
C VAL A 52 8.42 5.91 -11.56
N ILE A 53 7.46 5.92 -10.64
CA ILE A 53 6.65 4.77 -10.27
C ILE A 53 5.22 4.96 -10.78
N ARG A 54 4.70 3.99 -11.53
CA ARG A 54 3.35 4.04 -12.08
C ARG A 54 2.60 2.76 -11.79
N CYS A 55 1.48 2.85 -11.09
CA CYS A 55 0.64 1.70 -10.73
C CYS A 55 -0.78 1.90 -11.25
N ALA A 56 -1.44 0.81 -11.66
CA ALA A 56 -2.85 0.87 -12.00
C ALA A 56 -3.72 1.01 -10.73
N SER A 57 -3.34 0.33 -9.65
CA SER A 57 -3.96 0.37 -8.32
C SER A 57 -2.97 -0.18 -7.30
N VAL A 58 -3.19 0.10 -6.01
CA VAL A 58 -2.45 -0.51 -4.91
C VAL A 58 -3.42 -1.27 -4.03
N ALA A 59 -3.23 -2.59 -3.91
CA ALA A 59 -4.15 -3.45 -3.19
C ALA A 59 -4.02 -3.31 -1.67
N GLY A 60 -5.07 -3.67 -0.93
CA GLY A 60 -5.04 -3.64 0.53
C GLY A 60 -4.00 -4.60 1.09
N GLY A 61 -3.11 -4.09 1.94
CA GLY A 61 -1.98 -4.83 2.49
C GLY A 61 -0.67 -4.70 1.70
N ASP A 62 -0.73 -4.16 0.47
CA ASP A 62 0.45 -3.93 -0.36
C ASP A 62 1.04 -2.52 -0.12
N GLN A 63 2.29 -2.35 -0.53
CA GLN A 63 3.05 -1.10 -0.36
C GLN A 63 3.72 -0.67 -1.66
N VAL A 64 3.71 0.64 -1.91
CA VAL A 64 4.51 1.31 -2.93
C VAL A 64 5.37 2.37 -2.25
N ASN A 65 6.69 2.25 -2.35
CA ASN A 65 7.66 3.13 -1.68
C ASN A 65 8.56 3.78 -2.73
N GLY A 66 8.62 5.12 -2.77
CA GLY A 66 9.63 5.84 -3.54
C GLY A 66 11.04 5.56 -3.01
N LEU A 67 11.14 5.56 -1.67
CA LEU A 67 12.39 5.48 -0.89
C LEU A 67 13.11 6.83 -0.91
N GLY A 68 14.37 6.90 -1.33
CA GLY A 68 15.12 8.16 -1.27
C GLY A 68 15.15 8.84 -2.63
N GLY A 69 15.16 10.16 -2.65
CA GLY A 69 15.24 10.91 -3.91
C GLY A 69 14.04 11.84 -4.07
N SER A 70 13.90 12.41 -5.26
CA SER A 70 12.68 13.14 -5.62
C SER A 70 11.91 12.30 -6.62
N ASP A 71 10.87 11.63 -6.15
CA ASP A 71 10.12 10.62 -6.86
C ASP A 71 8.86 11.17 -7.52
N THR A 72 8.44 10.52 -8.59
CA THR A 72 7.14 10.75 -9.22
C THR A 72 6.33 9.47 -9.13
N ILE A 73 5.33 9.45 -8.25
CA ILE A 73 4.48 8.28 -8.02
C ILE A 73 3.06 8.57 -8.52
N ILE A 74 2.61 7.78 -9.49
CA ILE A 74 1.29 7.93 -10.11
C ILE A 74 0.50 6.63 -9.95
N VAL A 75 -0.60 6.69 -9.20
CA VAL A 75 -1.56 5.58 -9.09
C VAL A 75 -2.87 6.00 -9.75
N THR A 76 -3.16 5.46 -10.94
CA THR A 76 -4.32 5.93 -11.72
C THR A 76 -5.67 5.48 -11.15
N GLY A 77 -5.69 4.35 -10.45
CA GLY A 77 -6.88 3.75 -9.85
C GLY A 77 -6.90 3.89 -8.32
N SER A 78 -7.49 2.91 -7.64
CA SER A 78 -7.67 2.95 -6.19
C SER A 78 -6.39 2.65 -5.42
N VAL A 79 -6.25 3.28 -4.25
CA VAL A 79 -5.22 3.00 -3.25
C VAL A 79 -5.89 2.43 -2.01
N ALA A 80 -5.84 1.10 -1.86
CA ALA A 80 -6.30 0.41 -0.66
C ALA A 80 -5.14 0.04 0.28
N GLY A 81 -3.91 0.00 -0.23
CA GLY A 81 -2.68 -0.24 0.54
C GLY A 81 -2.00 1.06 0.99
N LEU A 82 -0.68 1.01 1.10
CA LEU A 82 0.18 2.14 1.44
C LEU A 82 0.93 2.64 0.20
N VAL A 83 0.96 3.95 0.01
CA VAL A 83 1.86 4.64 -0.92
C VAL A 83 2.62 5.68 -0.12
N THR A 84 3.95 5.68 -0.21
CA THR A 84 4.82 6.70 0.40
C THR A 84 5.84 7.18 -0.63
N GLY A 85 6.10 8.48 -0.67
CA GLY A 85 7.26 9.04 -1.37
C GLY A 85 8.53 8.60 -0.64
N GLY A 86 8.66 9.00 0.61
CA GLY A 86 9.82 8.65 1.45
C GLY A 86 10.67 9.89 1.70
N PRO A 87 11.99 9.76 1.92
CA PRO A 87 12.85 10.93 2.00
C PRO A 87 13.08 11.64 0.66
N GLY A 88 12.78 12.95 0.64
CA GLY A 88 13.08 13.85 -0.46
C GLY A 88 11.81 14.49 -1.01
N ALA A 89 11.95 15.46 -1.91
CA ALA A 89 10.79 16.23 -2.38
C ALA A 89 10.06 15.45 -3.48
N ASP A 90 8.91 14.88 -3.15
CA ASP A 90 8.19 13.94 -4.00
C ASP A 90 6.94 14.54 -4.64
N TYR A 91 6.55 13.97 -5.78
CA TYR A 91 5.29 14.24 -6.45
C TYR A 91 4.41 12.99 -6.48
N LEU A 92 3.24 13.07 -5.84
CA LEU A 92 2.29 11.97 -5.80
C LEU A 92 0.96 12.38 -6.47
N SER A 93 0.48 11.54 -7.39
CA SER A 93 -0.82 11.72 -8.04
C SER A 93 -1.69 10.46 -7.97
N THR A 94 -2.76 10.55 -7.20
CA THR A 94 -3.69 9.45 -6.88
C THR A 94 -5.15 9.89 -7.11
N PRO A 95 -5.57 10.12 -8.37
CA PRO A 95 -6.90 10.64 -8.70
C PRO A 95 -8.07 9.69 -8.36
N GLY A 96 -7.79 8.43 -8.03
CA GLY A 96 -8.81 7.45 -7.64
C GLY A 96 -9.30 7.59 -6.20
N THR A 97 -9.94 6.53 -5.71
CA THR A 97 -10.37 6.43 -4.31
C THR A 97 -9.24 5.88 -3.44
N ILE A 98 -8.98 6.55 -2.33
CA ILE A 98 -7.99 6.18 -1.32
C ILE A 98 -8.74 5.65 -0.09
N SER A 99 -8.64 4.35 0.16
CA SER A 99 -9.15 3.70 1.37
C SER A 99 -8.04 3.20 2.30
N GLY A 100 -6.79 3.21 1.82
CA GLY A 100 -5.58 3.03 2.62
C GLY A 100 -4.89 4.38 2.87
N THR A 101 -3.56 4.43 2.75
CA THR A 101 -2.78 5.63 3.08
C THR A 101 -1.91 6.07 1.91
N VAL A 102 -1.89 7.37 1.66
CA VAL A 102 -0.91 8.03 0.78
C VAL A 102 -0.15 9.06 1.62
N SER A 103 1.18 8.97 1.68
CA SER A 103 2.04 9.90 2.41
C SER A 103 3.08 10.51 1.49
N GLY A 104 3.40 11.79 1.67
CA GLY A 104 4.58 12.42 1.08
C GLY A 104 5.85 11.79 1.67
N GLY A 105 6.09 12.01 2.95
CA GLY A 105 7.24 11.44 3.65
C GLY A 105 8.04 12.53 4.35
N ASP A 106 9.34 12.60 4.10
CA ASP A 106 10.17 13.68 4.61
C ASP A 106 10.50 14.66 3.47
N ALA A 107 10.65 15.95 3.81
CA ALA A 107 10.85 17.08 2.91
C ALA A 107 9.53 17.62 2.32
N ALA A 108 9.65 18.58 1.39
CA ALA A 108 8.48 19.31 0.88
C ALA A 108 7.87 18.55 -0.30
N ASP A 109 6.67 18.01 -0.10
CA ASP A 109 6.00 17.14 -1.05
C ASP A 109 4.81 17.82 -1.75
N TYR A 110 4.47 17.30 -2.92
CA TYR A 110 3.30 17.73 -3.68
C TYR A 110 2.35 16.55 -3.92
N LEU A 111 1.21 16.56 -3.23
CA LEU A 111 0.20 15.50 -3.31
C LEU A 111 -1.08 15.99 -3.99
N THR A 112 -1.50 15.25 -5.01
CA THR A 112 -2.83 15.40 -5.62
C THR A 112 -3.63 14.12 -5.46
N ALA A 113 -4.80 14.23 -4.84
CA ALA A 113 -5.67 13.09 -4.56
C ALA A 113 -7.11 13.32 -5.07
N GLY A 114 -7.73 12.22 -5.46
CA GLY A 114 -9.15 12.16 -5.77
C GLY A 114 -10.00 12.18 -4.50
N THR A 115 -10.56 11.01 -4.18
CA THR A 115 -11.48 10.84 -3.04
C THR A 115 -10.79 10.09 -1.92
N VAL A 116 -10.69 10.71 -0.75
CA VAL A 116 -10.28 10.04 0.49
C VAL A 116 -11.52 9.43 1.14
N ALA A 117 -11.60 8.11 1.16
CA ALA A 117 -12.71 7.36 1.77
C ALA A 117 -12.66 7.46 3.31
N PRO A 118 -13.72 7.07 4.04
CA PRO A 118 -13.75 7.17 5.50
C PRO A 118 -12.59 6.47 6.25
N SER A 119 -12.06 5.39 5.69
CA SER A 119 -10.89 4.67 6.24
C SER A 119 -9.55 5.18 5.68
N GLY A 120 -9.59 6.09 4.71
CA GLY A 120 -8.43 6.55 3.99
C GLY A 120 -7.74 7.72 4.68
N ALA A 121 -6.44 7.87 4.40
CA ALA A 121 -5.63 8.99 4.84
C ALA A 121 -4.74 9.50 3.71
N VAL A 122 -4.60 10.83 3.66
CA VAL A 122 -3.57 11.52 2.87
C VAL A 122 -2.78 12.40 3.83
N THR A 123 -1.48 12.15 3.94
CA THR A 123 -0.58 12.89 4.84
C THR A 123 0.55 13.56 4.06
N GLY A 124 0.92 14.77 4.46
CA GLY A 124 2.14 15.43 3.98
C GLY A 124 3.36 14.73 4.53
N GLY A 125 3.60 14.92 5.83
CA GLY A 125 4.63 14.22 6.58
C GLY A 125 5.50 15.19 7.36
N LEU A 126 6.82 15.09 7.23
CA LEU A 126 7.73 16.11 7.73
C LEU A 126 8.07 17.06 6.59
N GLY A 127 7.87 18.36 6.75
CA GLY A 127 8.25 19.31 5.71
C GLY A 127 7.15 20.32 5.46
N ASN A 128 7.28 21.07 4.37
CA ASN A 128 6.28 22.06 4.00
C ASN A 128 5.55 21.53 2.77
N ASP A 129 4.39 20.95 2.97
CA ASP A 129 3.72 20.15 1.96
C ASP A 129 2.60 20.91 1.25
N PHE A 130 2.31 20.49 0.02
CA PHE A 130 1.14 20.94 -0.72
C PHE A 130 0.21 19.77 -0.97
N LEU A 131 -0.96 19.80 -0.34
CA LEU A 131 -1.99 18.77 -0.48
C LEU A 131 -3.19 19.34 -1.21
N ARG A 132 -3.56 18.73 -2.34
CA ARG A 132 -4.81 19.04 -3.04
C ARG A 132 -5.67 17.79 -3.17
N VAL A 133 -6.80 17.81 -2.48
CA VAL A 133 -7.73 16.68 -2.40
C VAL A 133 -9.09 17.09 -2.96
N SER A 134 -9.68 16.26 -3.82
CA SER A 134 -10.96 16.57 -4.45
C SER A 134 -12.13 16.42 -3.47
N ALA A 135 -12.23 15.29 -2.79
CA ALA A 135 -13.24 15.01 -1.78
C ALA A 135 -12.64 14.26 -0.60
N ASN A 136 -12.96 14.68 0.63
CA ASN A 136 -12.45 14.07 1.85
C ASN A 136 -13.58 13.57 2.75
N ALA A 137 -13.69 12.26 2.94
CA ALA A 137 -14.51 11.65 3.98
C ALA A 137 -13.67 10.98 5.09
N GLY A 138 -12.35 10.93 4.92
CA GLY A 138 -11.38 10.38 5.86
C GLY A 138 -10.51 11.47 6.47
N VAL A 139 -9.20 11.27 6.43
CA VAL A 139 -8.18 12.17 6.99
C VAL A 139 -7.34 12.80 5.88
N VAL A 140 -7.19 14.11 5.94
CA VAL A 140 -6.21 14.88 5.16
C VAL A 140 -5.43 15.71 6.17
N ASP A 141 -4.14 15.47 6.29
CA ASP A 141 -3.31 15.98 7.38
C ASP A 141 -1.95 16.46 6.84
N GLY A 142 -1.65 17.76 6.95
CA GLY A 142 -0.33 18.29 6.56
C GLY A 142 0.81 17.69 7.40
N SER A 143 0.51 17.33 8.66
CA SER A 143 1.44 16.82 9.66
C SER A 143 2.40 17.89 10.22
N LEU A 144 3.72 17.68 10.18
CA LEU A 144 4.67 18.60 10.82
C LEU A 144 5.33 19.50 9.77
N GLY A 145 5.10 20.79 9.91
CA GLY A 145 5.79 21.85 9.20
C GLY A 145 4.83 22.97 8.87
N PHE A 146 4.99 23.60 7.71
CA PHE A 146 4.06 24.61 7.22
C PHE A 146 3.42 24.14 5.92
N ASP A 147 2.17 23.71 6.02
CA ASP A 147 1.47 22.96 4.99
C ASP A 147 0.35 23.79 4.38
N PHE A 148 0.16 23.60 3.07
CA PHE A 148 -0.96 24.17 2.34
C PHE A 148 -1.89 23.05 1.87
N CYS A 149 -3.13 23.04 2.39
CA CYS A 149 -4.06 21.95 2.13
C CYS A 149 -5.38 22.46 1.59
N ARG A 150 -5.70 22.07 0.36
CA ARG A 150 -6.99 22.37 -0.26
C ARG A 150 -7.83 21.11 -0.43
N VAL A 151 -8.89 21.01 0.35
CA VAL A 151 -9.96 20.03 0.15
C VAL A 151 -11.12 20.68 -0.62
N GLY A 152 -11.58 20.04 -1.69
CA GLY A 152 -12.71 20.54 -2.48
C GLY A 152 -14.05 20.45 -1.75
N VAL A 153 -14.36 19.27 -1.21
CA VAL A 153 -15.60 19.00 -0.44
C VAL A 153 -15.35 17.97 0.67
N GLY A 154 -16.17 17.99 1.71
CA GLY A 154 -16.14 17.01 2.80
C GLY A 154 -15.44 17.54 4.06
N ASN A 155 -14.79 16.65 4.81
CA ASN A 155 -14.07 16.97 6.04
C ASN A 155 -12.94 17.99 5.76
N ALA A 156 -12.82 19.00 6.62
CA ALA A 156 -11.71 19.94 6.56
C ALA A 156 -10.36 19.21 6.80
N PRO A 157 -9.26 19.66 6.16
CA PRO A 157 -7.94 19.14 6.48
C PRO A 157 -7.51 19.61 7.88
N ILE A 158 -6.53 18.91 8.47
CA ILE A 158 -5.93 19.22 9.77
C ILE A 158 -4.42 19.50 9.60
N ASN A 159 -3.84 20.25 10.55
CA ASN A 159 -2.43 20.67 10.52
C ASN A 159 -2.05 21.31 9.17
N CYS A 160 -2.82 22.32 8.75
CA CYS A 160 -2.56 23.07 7.54
C CYS A 160 -2.78 24.56 7.80
N GLU A 161 -1.87 25.39 7.32
CA GLU A 161 -1.78 26.81 7.64
C GLU A 161 -2.38 27.72 6.55
N GLY A 162 -2.77 27.17 5.40
CA GLY A 162 -3.34 27.92 4.27
C GLY A 162 -4.43 27.21 3.48
#